data_AF-A0A3E0NLC6-F1
#
_entry.id   AF-A0A3E0NLC6-F1
#
_cell.length_a   1.000
_cell.length_b   1.000
_cell.length_c   1.000
_cell.angle_alpha   90.00
_cell.angle_beta   90.00
_cell.angle_gamma   90.00
#
_symmetry.space_group_name_H-M   'P 1'
#
loop_
_entity.id
_entity.type
_entity.pdbx_description
1 polymer ?
#
loop_
_entity_poly.entity_id
_entity_poly.type
_entity_poly.pdbx_seq_one_letter_code
_entity_poly.pdbx_strand_id
1 'polypeptide(L)'
;MADGADTGGRKETGGRRGHSRRRRSGPGSRRRRRPPGASATEPPEALQQAVRSLAEAAVRRLEEASSSPRTPRRLRLTLDLDLAGDHSVAAADLEQQIAAAADAFRREQRLFRAGRVPCARHRDPCSCELSPAPRQVFAGYGPTGAARFVDYGQRLLDLGHPAIEDLYRSGGAPVTLLESGDDLQRDLLPAYRDGADFELHGQVAAGWYRRDATERCAVSFLCVSTGGSGRPRRVQLLPLGIAEDGDDLEAAFGGHPPWSEAFAWARRALAEIERAAARHADGAAAQGLPEPAAARLQGVLEGLERRLQRRERATRRRTRHAEDRRKEARPTGMALPDLESAPNERVLRDERRGTWIVLGDRGRVHVFNESAKLVTSIRYSPPAIERRLERGVWKPGDPGAIDALRRRAPVAQAGAEGEGR
;
A
#
# COMPACT_ATOMS: atom_id res chain seq x y z
N MET A 1 30.64 -54.92 6.76
CA MET A 1 31.01 -55.06 8.19
C MET A 1 30.43 -53.87 8.92
N ALA A 2 29.54 -54.01 9.88
CA ALA A 2 28.68 -55.15 10.22
C ALA A 2 27.41 -54.57 10.87
N ASP A 3 26.25 -55.08 10.48
CA ASP A 3 25.14 -55.59 11.31
C ASP A 3 24.77 -54.78 12.57
N GLY A 4 23.50 -54.39 12.78
CA GLY A 4 22.34 -55.28 12.97
C GLY A 4 22.06 -55.42 14.49
N ALA A 5 20.87 -55.72 15.01
CA ALA A 5 19.52 -55.95 14.49
C ALA A 5 18.55 -55.66 15.67
N ASP A 6 17.36 -55.07 15.47
CA ASP A 6 16.06 -55.74 15.22
C ASP A 6 15.30 -56.24 16.48
N THR A 7 14.00 -56.47 16.31
CA THR A 7 12.97 -56.99 17.22
C THR A 7 12.46 -55.98 18.27
N GLY A 8 11.16 -55.76 18.48
CA GLY A 8 9.94 -56.47 18.05
C GLY A 8 9.05 -56.70 19.29
N GLY A 9 7.72 -56.66 19.28
CA GLY A 9 6.71 -56.38 18.26
C GLY A 9 5.36 -57.00 18.69
N ARG A 10 4.21 -56.58 18.10
CA ARG A 10 2.87 -57.22 18.27
C ARG A 10 2.31 -57.13 19.73
N LYS A 11 1.06 -57.41 20.12
CA LYS A 11 -0.26 -57.83 19.55
C LYS A 11 -1.34 -57.54 20.65
N GLU A 12 -2.67 -57.57 20.49
CA GLU A 12 -3.61 -57.77 19.37
C GLU A 12 -5.02 -57.15 19.68
N THR A 13 -5.88 -57.04 18.66
CA THR A 13 -7.37 -57.01 18.59
C THR A 13 -8.28 -56.81 19.82
N GLY A 14 -9.42 -56.15 19.57
CA GLY A 14 -10.75 -56.75 19.83
C GLY A 14 -11.87 -55.79 20.25
N GLY A 15 -13.09 -55.97 19.71
CA GLY A 15 -14.29 -55.35 20.33
C GLY A 15 -15.32 -54.65 19.43
N ARG A 16 -15.83 -55.28 18.36
CA ARG A 16 -17.13 -54.86 17.79
C ARG A 16 -18.27 -55.29 18.73
N ARG A 17 -19.25 -54.40 18.97
CA ARG A 17 -20.69 -54.72 19.07
C ARG A 17 -21.51 -53.42 19.08
N GLY A 18 -22.52 -53.32 18.22
CA GLY A 18 -23.50 -52.24 18.23
C GLY A 18 -24.87 -52.74 18.68
N HIS A 19 -25.68 -51.85 19.23
CA HIS A 19 -27.12 -51.90 19.53
C HIS A 19 -27.42 -50.68 20.44
N SER A 20 -28.60 -50.08 20.51
CA SER A 20 -29.78 -50.12 19.63
C SER A 20 -30.61 -48.84 19.86
N ARG A 21 -31.65 -48.63 19.05
CA ARG A 21 -32.60 -47.52 19.17
C ARG A 21 -33.20 -47.40 20.58
N ARG A 22 -33.23 -46.19 21.16
CA ARG A 22 -34.36 -45.75 22.00
C ARG A 22 -34.74 -44.30 21.74
N ARG A 23 -35.88 -44.10 21.08
CA ARG A 23 -36.66 -42.86 21.19
C ARG A 23 -37.09 -42.70 22.64
N ARG A 24 -36.85 -41.54 23.25
CA ARG A 24 -37.68 -41.04 24.35
C ARG A 24 -37.95 -39.55 24.13
N SER A 25 -39.18 -39.28 23.72
CA SER A 25 -39.81 -37.98 23.88
C SER A 25 -39.77 -37.60 25.37
N GLY A 26 -39.28 -36.40 25.69
CA GLY A 26 -39.22 -35.85 27.03
C GLY A 26 -39.74 -34.40 27.02
N PRO A 27 -40.52 -33.95 28.02
CA PRO A 27 -41.44 -32.84 27.82
C PRO A 27 -40.93 -31.50 28.36
N GLY A 28 -41.61 -30.43 27.92
CA GLY A 28 -41.65 -29.17 28.66
C GLY A 28 -40.52 -28.20 28.34
N SER A 29 -40.77 -27.33 27.35
CA SER A 29 -40.09 -26.05 27.21
C SER A 29 -40.42 -25.14 28.40
N ARG A 30 -39.78 -25.40 29.55
CA ARG A 30 -39.74 -24.44 30.66
C ARG A 30 -39.01 -23.20 30.17
N ARG A 31 -39.79 -22.23 29.68
CA ARG A 31 -39.38 -20.83 29.53
C ARG A 31 -38.69 -20.43 30.83
N ARG A 32 -37.34 -20.37 30.83
CA ARG A 32 -36.61 -19.70 31.90
C ARG A 32 -37.12 -18.27 31.88
N ARG A 33 -37.92 -17.90 32.89
CA ARG A 33 -38.29 -16.51 33.14
C ARG A 33 -36.97 -15.75 33.24
N ARG A 34 -36.72 -14.89 32.24
CA ARG A 34 -35.68 -13.87 32.29
C ARG A 34 -35.90 -13.11 33.60
N PRO A 35 -34.88 -12.92 34.46
CA PRO A 35 -35.06 -12.09 35.65
C PRO A 35 -35.66 -10.75 35.23
N PRO A 36 -36.60 -10.17 36.01
CA PRO A 36 -37.01 -8.79 35.78
C PRO A 36 -35.75 -7.92 35.82
N GLY A 37 -35.72 -6.89 34.97
CA GLY A 37 -34.48 -6.20 34.64
C GLY A 37 -33.70 -5.78 35.87
N ALA A 38 -32.41 -6.12 35.90
CA ALA A 38 -31.46 -5.26 36.59
C ALA A 38 -31.62 -3.88 35.95
N SER A 39 -32.28 -2.96 36.65
CA SER A 39 -32.20 -1.55 36.34
C SER A 39 -30.72 -1.22 36.25
N ALA A 40 -30.31 -0.57 35.15
CA ALA A 40 -29.03 0.11 35.15
C ALA A 40 -29.15 1.20 36.22
N THR A 41 -28.63 0.93 37.41
CA THR A 41 -28.58 1.90 38.49
C THR A 41 -27.78 3.08 37.96
N GLU A 42 -28.43 4.23 37.80
CA GLU A 42 -27.75 5.42 37.31
C GLU A 42 -26.57 5.69 38.25
N PRO A 43 -25.36 5.94 37.71
CA PRO A 43 -24.19 6.15 38.53
C PRO A 43 -24.46 7.34 39.47
N PRO A 44 -24.09 7.26 40.77
CA PRO A 44 -24.38 8.32 41.73
C PRO A 44 -24.00 9.70 41.20
N GLU A 45 -24.83 10.71 41.47
CA GLU A 45 -24.65 12.06 40.92
C GLU A 45 -23.24 12.62 41.18
N ALA A 46 -22.67 12.34 42.36
CA ALA A 46 -21.29 12.68 42.71
C ALA A 46 -20.24 12.04 41.78
N LEU A 47 -20.43 10.78 41.36
CA LEU A 47 -19.54 10.10 40.40
C LEU A 47 -19.67 10.72 39.00
N GLN A 48 -20.89 11.07 38.57
CA GLN A 48 -21.09 11.77 37.29
C GLN A 48 -20.42 13.14 37.30
N GLN A 49 -20.55 13.89 38.39
CA GLN A 49 -19.92 15.20 38.54
C GLN A 49 -18.39 15.11 38.61
N ALA A 50 -17.84 14.09 39.30
CA ALA A 50 -16.39 13.84 39.30
C ALA A 50 -15.85 13.52 37.90
N VAL A 51 -16.52 12.62 37.15
CA VAL A 51 -16.15 12.27 35.77
C VAL A 51 -16.27 13.48 34.84
N ARG A 52 -17.28 14.34 35.03
CA ARG A 52 -17.43 15.60 34.28
C ARG A 52 -16.26 16.56 34.57
N SER A 53 -15.96 16.83 35.84
CA SER A 53 -14.84 17.69 36.24
C SER A 53 -13.49 17.18 35.70
N LEU A 54 -13.27 15.86 35.71
CA LEU A 54 -12.11 15.20 35.11
C LEU A 54 -12.04 15.43 33.59
N ALA A 55 -13.16 15.22 32.87
CA ALA A 55 -13.23 15.42 31.43
C ALA A 55 -12.97 16.89 31.06
N GLU A 56 -13.55 17.84 31.80
CA GLU A 56 -13.29 19.26 31.60
C GLU A 56 -11.84 19.67 31.90
N ALA A 57 -11.23 19.15 32.98
CA ALA A 57 -9.83 19.42 33.29
C ALA A 57 -8.89 18.91 32.19
N ALA A 58 -9.16 17.71 31.66
CA ALA A 58 -8.44 17.17 30.51
C ALA A 58 -8.66 18.01 29.24
N VAL A 59 -9.88 18.47 28.96
CA VAL A 59 -10.19 19.34 27.81
C VAL A 59 -9.48 20.69 27.92
N ARG A 60 -9.58 21.40 29.07
CA ARG A 60 -8.90 22.69 29.30
C ARG A 60 -7.40 22.60 29.03
N ARG A 61 -6.71 21.57 29.58
CA ARG A 61 -5.27 21.34 29.35
C ARG A 61 -4.90 20.97 27.91
N LEU A 62 -5.84 20.47 27.11
CA LEU A 62 -5.66 20.21 25.67
C LEU A 62 -5.91 21.46 24.82
N GLU A 63 -6.81 22.34 25.25
CA GLU A 63 -7.18 23.60 24.57
C GLU A 63 -6.15 24.70 24.80
N GLU A 64 -5.66 24.87 26.03
CA GLU A 64 -4.60 25.82 26.42
C GLU A 64 -3.30 25.71 25.58
N ALA A 65 -3.11 24.60 24.87
CA ALA A 65 -1.95 24.32 24.03
C ALA A 65 -2.30 23.93 22.58
N SER A 66 -3.52 24.20 22.10
CA SER A 66 -3.95 23.87 20.73
C SER A 66 -4.60 25.04 20.01
N SER A 67 -3.82 25.74 19.18
CA SER A 67 -4.32 26.75 18.24
C SER A 67 -5.04 26.17 17.00
N SER A 68 -5.22 24.84 16.90
CA SER A 68 -5.86 24.18 15.75
C SER A 68 -7.02 23.27 16.18
N PRO A 69 -8.29 23.62 15.84
CA PRO A 69 -9.48 22.82 16.12
C PRO A 69 -9.75 21.77 15.01
N ARG A 70 -10.74 20.90 15.25
CA ARG A 70 -11.48 20.06 14.24
C ARG A 70 -10.97 18.65 13.87
N THR A 71 -10.24 17.94 14.73
CA THR A 71 -10.21 16.46 14.67
C THR A 71 -10.84 15.85 15.94
N PRO A 72 -11.62 14.76 15.84
CA PRO A 72 -12.18 14.08 17.00
C PRO A 72 -11.06 13.40 17.82
N ARG A 73 -10.60 14.08 18.87
CA ARG A 73 -9.52 13.63 19.75
C ARG A 73 -10.04 12.58 20.73
N ARG A 74 -9.61 11.33 20.58
CA ARG A 74 -9.87 10.26 21.57
C ARG A 74 -8.66 10.08 22.48
N LEU A 75 -8.68 10.75 23.64
CA LEU A 75 -7.78 10.43 24.74
C LEU A 75 -8.28 9.16 25.45
N ARG A 76 -7.39 8.18 25.66
CA ARG A 76 -7.63 7.06 26.57
C ARG A 76 -6.78 7.27 27.80
N LEU A 77 -7.42 7.36 28.96
CA LEU A 77 -6.76 7.36 30.26
C LEU A 77 -6.82 5.95 30.84
N THR A 78 -5.68 5.46 31.32
CA THR A 78 -5.60 4.45 32.37
C THR A 78 -5.15 5.20 33.60
N LEU A 79 -5.84 5.00 34.71
CA LEU A 79 -5.56 5.65 35.99
C LEU A 79 -5.44 4.55 37.03
N ASP A 80 -4.30 4.49 37.69
CA ASP A 80 -4.02 3.57 38.77
C ASP A 80 -4.30 4.30 40.09
N LEU A 81 -5.12 3.69 40.94
CA LEU A 81 -5.63 4.30 42.17
C LEU A 81 -5.39 3.37 43.35
N ASP A 82 -4.53 3.78 44.28
CA ASP A 82 -4.44 3.12 45.58
C ASP A 82 -5.66 3.51 46.44
N LEU A 83 -6.43 2.50 46.83
CA LEU A 83 -7.64 2.64 47.65
C LEU A 83 -7.38 2.36 49.14
N ALA A 84 -6.16 1.97 49.51
CA ALA A 84 -5.76 1.71 50.90
C ALA A 84 -5.06 2.90 51.57
N GLY A 85 -4.61 3.89 50.80
CA GLY A 85 -3.89 5.07 51.26
C GLY A 85 -4.76 6.28 51.63
N ASP A 86 -4.11 7.39 51.96
CA ASP A 86 -4.75 8.68 52.20
C ASP A 86 -5.39 9.20 50.90
N HIS A 87 -6.69 9.51 50.95
CA HIS A 87 -7.46 10.00 49.80
C HIS A 87 -6.89 11.29 49.18
N SER A 88 -6.20 12.13 49.97
CA SER A 88 -5.56 13.36 49.48
C SER A 88 -4.30 13.06 48.65
N VAL A 89 -3.51 12.07 49.06
CA VAL A 89 -2.34 11.58 48.30
C VAL A 89 -2.82 10.89 47.03
N ALA A 90 -3.82 10.03 47.13
CA ALA A 90 -4.44 9.36 45.99
C ALA A 90 -5.02 10.36 44.95
N ALA A 91 -5.59 11.48 45.40
CA ALA A 91 -6.07 12.54 44.52
C ALA A 91 -4.91 13.27 43.81
N ALA A 92 -3.82 13.59 44.53
CA ALA A 92 -2.63 14.23 43.94
C ALA A 92 -1.94 13.31 42.91
N ASP A 93 -1.83 12.02 43.19
CA ASP A 93 -1.28 11.02 42.25
C ASP A 93 -2.15 10.91 40.99
N LEU A 94 -3.48 10.92 41.13
CA LEU A 94 -4.39 10.98 39.98
C LEU A 94 -4.17 12.25 39.15
N GLU A 95 -4.10 13.44 39.78
CA GLU A 95 -3.81 14.69 39.07
C GLU A 95 -2.50 14.63 38.29
N GLN A 96 -1.44 14.07 38.89
CA GLN A 96 -0.15 13.87 38.22
C GLN A 96 -0.25 12.88 37.05
N GLN A 97 -0.98 11.78 37.20
CA GLN A 97 -1.21 10.81 36.11
C GLN A 97 -2.01 11.42 34.95
N ILE A 98 -3.00 12.25 35.25
CA ILE A 98 -3.82 12.99 34.26
C ILE A 98 -2.97 14.03 33.54
N ALA A 99 -2.17 14.82 34.26
CA ALA A 99 -1.25 15.79 33.69
C ALA A 99 -0.23 15.12 32.76
N ALA A 100 0.42 14.04 33.22
CA ALA A 100 1.33 13.24 32.40
C ALA A 100 0.65 12.63 31.16
N ALA A 101 -0.65 12.32 31.23
CA ALA A 101 -1.41 11.82 30.09
C ALA A 101 -1.75 12.90 29.06
N ALA A 102 -2.18 14.08 29.53
CA ALA A 102 -2.39 15.24 28.65
C ALA A 102 -1.08 15.62 27.95
N ASP A 103 0.03 15.65 28.68
CA ASP A 103 1.37 15.97 28.15
C ASP A 103 1.86 14.96 27.11
N ALA A 104 1.72 13.65 27.39
CA ALA A 104 2.05 12.61 26.44
C ALA A 104 1.19 12.71 25.17
N PHE A 105 -0.12 12.92 25.31
CA PHE A 105 -1.02 13.11 24.18
C PHE A 105 -0.66 14.37 23.36
N ARG A 106 -0.31 15.49 24.01
CA ARG A 106 0.15 16.71 23.34
C ARG A 106 1.42 16.47 22.53
N ARG A 107 2.41 15.76 23.09
CA ARG A 107 3.62 15.33 22.34
C ARG A 107 3.27 14.46 21.15
N GLU A 108 2.45 13.42 21.33
CA GLU A 108 1.99 12.55 20.23
C GLU A 108 1.31 13.35 19.09
N GLN A 109 0.41 14.29 19.42
CA GLN A 109 -0.29 15.11 18.43
C GLN A 109 0.65 16.06 17.66
N ARG A 110 1.74 16.54 18.29
CA ARG A 110 2.76 17.35 17.60
C ARG A 110 3.67 16.50 16.72
N LEU A 111 4.09 15.33 17.19
CA LEU A 111 5.04 14.46 16.49
C LEU A 111 4.42 13.71 15.32
N PHE A 112 3.18 13.22 15.47
CA PHE A 112 2.54 12.33 14.50
C PHE A 112 1.56 13.07 13.59
N ARG A 113 2.09 14.04 12.84
CA ARG A 113 1.31 14.85 11.88
C ARG A 113 1.57 14.33 10.47
N ALA A 114 0.50 14.10 9.70
CA ALA A 114 0.60 13.70 8.30
C ALA A 114 1.36 14.75 7.47
N GLY A 115 2.16 14.30 6.51
CA GLY A 115 2.94 15.16 5.62
C GLY A 115 4.11 15.92 6.27
N ARG A 116 4.40 15.70 7.57
CA ARG A 116 5.36 16.50 8.35
C ARG A 116 6.44 15.67 9.05
N VAL A 117 7.69 16.09 8.89
CA VAL A 117 8.85 15.60 9.65
C VAL A 117 8.86 16.25 11.04
N PRO A 118 9.06 15.51 12.13
CA PRO A 118 9.29 16.09 13.46
C PRO A 118 10.49 17.05 13.47
N CYS A 119 10.32 18.29 13.94
CA CYS A 119 11.46 19.22 14.02
C CYS A 119 12.30 18.99 15.29
N ALA A 120 13.59 18.69 15.14
CA ALA A 120 14.53 18.63 16.27
C ALA A 120 14.95 20.02 16.79
N ARG A 121 14.73 21.08 16.01
CA ARG A 121 15.06 22.47 16.37
C ARG A 121 13.93 23.22 17.08
N HIS A 122 12.69 23.08 16.61
CA HIS A 122 11.56 23.91 17.04
C HIS A 122 10.50 23.09 17.78
N ARG A 123 10.00 23.64 18.90
CA ARG A 123 8.91 23.05 19.69
C ARG A 123 7.51 23.39 19.18
N ASP A 124 7.42 24.31 18.24
CA ASP A 124 6.18 24.70 17.56
C ASP A 124 6.25 24.38 16.07
N PRO A 125 5.10 24.23 15.38
CA PRO A 125 5.06 23.91 13.95
C PRO A 125 5.88 24.89 13.09
N CYS A 126 6.90 24.39 12.40
CA CYS A 126 7.75 25.19 11.52
C CYS A 126 7.55 24.86 10.03
N SER A 127 8.00 25.78 9.16
CA SER A 127 8.17 25.51 7.72
C SER A 127 9.19 24.38 7.46
N CYS A 128 10.16 24.21 8.35
CA CYS A 128 11.14 23.13 8.30
C CYS A 128 10.58 21.71 8.48
N GLU A 129 9.29 21.53 8.80
CA GLU A 129 8.67 20.20 8.86
C GLU A 129 8.23 19.67 7.48
N LEU A 130 8.15 20.54 6.46
CA LEU A 130 7.51 20.24 5.18
C LEU A 130 8.54 20.02 4.06
N SER A 131 8.26 19.03 3.20
CA SER A 131 8.96 18.91 1.91
C SER A 131 8.54 20.10 1.02
N PRO A 132 9.48 20.85 0.41
CA PRO A 132 9.16 22.06 -0.35
C PRO A 132 8.79 21.79 -1.81
N ALA A 133 8.95 20.55 -2.32
CA ALA A 133 8.56 20.19 -3.69
C ALA A 133 8.22 18.70 -3.82
N PRO A 134 7.36 18.30 -4.78
CA PRO A 134 6.85 16.91 -4.90
C PRO A 134 7.92 15.85 -5.13
N ARG A 135 9.03 16.26 -5.76
CA ARG A 135 10.16 15.38 -6.04
C ARG A 135 11.13 15.22 -4.87
N GLN A 136 10.96 15.98 -3.79
CA GLN A 136 11.90 15.99 -2.68
C GLN A 136 11.49 15.02 -1.56
N VAL A 137 12.49 14.30 -1.07
CA VAL A 137 12.39 13.38 0.08
C VAL A 137 13.14 13.96 1.28
N PHE A 138 12.78 13.50 2.47
CA PHE A 138 13.58 13.77 3.66
C PHE A 138 14.97 13.14 3.50
N ALA A 139 16.02 13.86 3.88
CA ALA A 139 17.43 13.47 3.69
C ALA A 139 18.24 13.54 4.99
N GLY A 140 17.55 13.44 6.14
CA GLY A 140 18.13 13.62 7.46
C GLY A 140 18.04 15.05 8.00
N TYR A 141 18.63 15.29 9.16
CA TYR A 141 18.72 16.62 9.77
C TYR A 141 20.05 17.29 9.46
N GLY A 142 20.08 18.62 9.42
CA GLY A 142 21.32 19.39 9.51
C GLY A 142 21.79 19.57 10.95
N PRO A 143 23.00 20.14 11.16
CA PRO A 143 23.58 20.33 12.49
C PRO A 143 22.76 21.24 13.42
N THR A 144 21.88 22.07 12.87
CA THR A 144 21.00 22.96 13.62
C THR A 144 19.64 22.34 14.00
N GLY A 145 19.43 21.04 13.76
CA GLY A 145 18.16 20.35 14.04
C GLY A 145 17.03 20.62 13.04
N ALA A 146 17.28 21.39 11.98
CA ALA A 146 16.36 21.55 10.86
C ALA A 146 16.38 20.31 9.95
N ALA A 147 15.21 19.83 9.53
CA ALA A 147 15.11 18.76 8.54
C ALA A 147 15.65 19.24 7.18
N ARG A 148 16.30 18.33 6.45
CA ARG A 148 16.81 18.57 5.10
C ARG A 148 15.96 17.79 4.11
N PHE A 149 15.67 18.43 2.98
CA PHE A 149 14.97 17.83 1.85
C PHE A 149 15.83 18.01 0.59
N VAL A 150 15.86 16.98 -0.26
CA VAL A 150 16.64 16.98 -1.52
C VAL A 150 15.85 16.25 -2.61
N ASP A 151 16.13 16.52 -3.88
CA ASP A 151 15.51 15.76 -4.98
C ASP A 151 15.83 14.27 -4.87
N TYR A 152 14.82 13.40 -4.97
CA TYR A 152 15.02 11.97 -4.78
C TYR A 152 15.98 11.34 -5.80
N GLY A 153 15.98 11.83 -7.05
CA GLY A 153 16.95 11.41 -8.06
C GLY A 153 18.37 11.77 -7.66
N GLN A 154 18.58 12.98 -7.13
CA GLN A 154 19.88 13.41 -6.60
C GLN A 154 20.30 12.55 -5.40
N ARG A 155 19.40 12.27 -4.44
CA ARG A 155 19.73 11.41 -3.27
C ARG A 155 20.20 10.02 -3.69
N LEU A 156 19.53 9.43 -4.68
CA LEU A 156 19.91 8.12 -5.23
C LEU A 156 21.25 8.16 -5.97
N LEU A 157 21.57 9.27 -6.66
CA LEU A 157 22.89 9.48 -7.29
C LEU A 157 24.00 9.64 -6.25
N ASP A 158 23.79 10.50 -5.24
CA ASP A 158 24.74 10.76 -4.15
C ASP A 158 25.13 9.48 -3.38
N LEU A 159 24.18 8.54 -3.25
CA LEU A 159 24.35 7.24 -2.60
C LEU A 159 24.77 6.12 -3.57
N GLY A 160 24.98 6.40 -4.86
CA GLY A 160 25.39 5.42 -5.86
C GLY A 160 24.38 4.27 -6.05
N HIS A 161 23.08 4.55 -5.92
CA HIS A 161 22.05 3.51 -5.85
C HIS A 161 21.95 2.71 -7.17
N PRO A 162 22.06 1.36 -7.14
CA PRO A 162 22.27 0.55 -8.35
C PRO A 162 21.08 0.55 -9.32
N ALA A 163 19.88 0.93 -8.86
CA ALA A 163 18.68 1.02 -9.69
C ALA A 163 18.35 2.45 -10.18
N ILE A 164 19.28 3.41 -10.09
CA ILE A 164 19.01 4.81 -10.50
C ILE A 164 18.55 4.93 -11.97
N GLU A 165 19.06 4.09 -12.87
CA GLU A 165 18.60 4.04 -14.27
C GLU A 165 17.14 3.61 -14.45
N ASP A 166 16.60 2.78 -13.53
CA ASP A 166 15.19 2.37 -13.56
C ASP A 166 14.24 3.52 -13.18
N LEU A 167 14.74 4.55 -12.49
CA LEU A 167 13.99 5.74 -12.10
C LEU A 167 13.60 6.59 -13.32
N TYR A 168 14.52 6.73 -14.28
CA TYR A 168 14.35 7.62 -15.43
C TYR A 168 13.78 6.91 -16.67
N ARG A 169 13.81 5.58 -16.71
CA ARG A 169 13.24 4.77 -17.80
C ARG A 169 11.76 5.11 -18.05
N SER A 170 11.36 5.18 -19.32
CA SER A 170 9.96 5.36 -19.71
C SER A 170 9.11 4.20 -19.18
N GLY A 171 8.10 4.50 -18.35
CA GLY A 171 7.35 3.47 -17.64
C GLY A 171 8.16 2.70 -16.59
N GLY A 172 9.26 3.28 -16.10
CA GLY A 172 10.13 2.78 -15.02
C GLY A 172 9.40 2.57 -13.69
N ALA A 173 9.96 1.77 -12.79
CA ALA A 173 9.33 1.50 -11.48
C ALA A 173 9.76 2.56 -10.47
N PRO A 174 8.94 2.82 -9.44
CA PRO A 174 9.46 3.49 -8.27
C PRO A 174 10.64 2.68 -7.72
N VAL A 175 11.81 3.30 -7.71
CA VAL A 175 12.98 2.87 -6.97
C VAL A 175 12.71 3.15 -5.50
N THR A 176 13.17 2.26 -4.63
CA THR A 176 13.11 2.44 -3.18
C THR A 176 14.50 2.63 -2.61
N LEU A 177 14.58 3.33 -1.49
CA LEU A 177 15.80 3.55 -0.72
C LEU A 177 15.47 3.37 0.76
N LEU A 178 16.17 2.46 1.43
CA LEU A 178 16.10 2.24 2.87
C LEU A 178 17.30 2.94 3.53
N GLU A 179 17.04 3.78 4.53
CA GLU A 179 18.07 4.49 5.30
C GLU A 179 17.82 4.33 6.79
N SER A 180 18.89 4.15 7.57
CA SER A 180 18.81 3.96 9.03
C SER A 180 18.54 5.28 9.75
N GLY A 181 18.07 5.19 11.00
CA GLY A 181 17.95 6.37 11.87
C GLY A 181 19.27 7.10 12.07
N ASP A 182 20.37 6.34 12.25
CA ASP A 182 21.72 6.88 12.44
C ASP A 182 22.23 7.63 11.20
N ASP A 183 21.96 7.14 10.00
CA ASP A 183 22.34 7.82 8.75
C ASP A 183 21.60 9.15 8.58
N LEU A 184 20.31 9.18 8.95
CA LEU A 184 19.46 10.37 8.89
C LEU A 184 19.76 11.37 10.02
N GLN A 185 20.38 10.93 11.11
CA GLN A 185 20.83 11.77 12.23
C GLN A 185 22.35 12.04 12.24
N ARG A 186 23.09 11.58 11.22
CA ARG A 186 24.56 11.66 11.19
C ARG A 186 25.11 13.07 11.40
N ASP A 187 24.51 14.05 10.72
CA ASP A 187 24.90 15.47 10.81
C ASP A 187 24.25 16.19 12.02
N LEU A 188 23.35 15.55 12.78
CA LEU A 188 22.61 16.15 13.88
C LEU A 188 23.47 16.25 15.15
N LEU A 189 23.74 17.49 15.60
CA LEU A 189 24.50 17.73 16.83
C LEU A 189 23.80 17.14 18.08
N PRO A 190 24.54 16.57 19.05
CA PRO A 190 23.97 15.95 20.25
C PRO A 190 22.96 16.83 21.00
N ALA A 191 23.22 18.13 21.13
CA ALA A 191 22.32 19.07 21.81
C ALA A 191 20.88 19.11 21.25
N TYR A 192 20.69 18.83 19.95
CA TYR A 192 19.37 18.69 19.33
C TYR A 192 18.84 17.25 19.35
N ARG A 193 19.72 16.25 19.40
CA ARG A 193 19.36 14.83 19.48
C ARG A 193 18.85 14.47 20.87
N ASP A 194 19.61 14.83 21.90
CA ASP A 194 19.33 14.53 23.30
C ASP A 194 18.15 15.38 23.84
N GLY A 195 17.93 16.55 23.23
CA GLY A 195 16.80 17.43 23.51
C GLY A 195 15.50 17.10 22.74
N ALA A 196 15.53 16.11 21.83
CA ALA A 196 14.37 15.74 21.01
C ALA A 196 13.33 14.96 21.83
N ASP A 197 12.05 15.26 21.61
CA ASP A 197 10.94 14.50 22.20
C ASP A 197 10.55 13.25 21.38
N PHE A 198 11.42 12.82 20.47
CA PHE A 198 11.23 11.69 19.56
C PHE A 198 12.53 10.94 19.27
N GLU A 199 12.40 9.72 18.78
CA GLU A 199 13.51 8.89 18.29
C GLU A 199 13.19 8.45 16.85
N LEU A 200 14.17 8.60 15.95
CA LEU A 200 14.05 8.26 14.54
C LEU A 200 14.68 6.89 14.29
N HIS A 201 13.90 5.93 13.82
CA HIS A 201 14.34 4.55 13.57
C HIS A 201 14.88 4.35 12.15
N GLY A 202 14.43 5.17 11.20
CA GLY A 202 14.85 5.12 9.81
C GLY A 202 13.74 5.57 8.85
N GLN A 203 13.98 5.44 7.55
CA GLN A 203 12.97 5.69 6.52
C GLN A 203 13.04 4.70 5.37
N VAL A 204 11.91 4.56 4.67
CA VAL A 204 11.90 4.07 3.29
C VAL A 204 11.46 5.20 2.38
N ALA A 205 12.36 5.72 1.54
CA ALA A 205 11.99 6.62 0.46
C ALA A 205 11.62 5.82 -0.80
N ALA A 206 10.68 6.32 -1.61
CA ALA A 206 10.24 5.66 -2.83
C ALA A 206 9.72 6.65 -3.89
N GLY A 207 10.05 6.41 -5.15
CA GLY A 207 9.64 7.25 -6.28
C GLY A 207 10.33 6.83 -7.58
N TRP A 208 9.94 7.31 -8.75
CA TRP A 208 8.81 8.21 -8.98
C TRP A 208 7.48 7.46 -8.98
N TYR A 209 6.54 7.95 -8.19
CA TYR A 209 5.12 7.75 -8.44
C TYR A 209 4.65 8.80 -9.45
N ARG A 210 3.56 8.50 -10.15
CA ARG A 210 2.96 9.39 -11.14
C ARG A 210 1.48 9.55 -10.85
N ARG A 211 1.02 10.80 -10.66
CA ARG A 211 -0.41 11.12 -10.58
C ARG A 211 -1.02 11.14 -11.99
N ASP A 212 -0.31 11.76 -12.93
CA ASP A 212 -0.68 11.84 -14.34
C ASP A 212 0.50 11.53 -15.30
N ALA A 213 0.46 12.04 -16.53
CA ALA A 213 1.51 11.81 -17.53
C ALA A 213 2.82 12.60 -17.24
N THR A 214 2.71 13.71 -16.52
CA THR A 214 3.71 14.76 -16.34
C THR A 214 4.26 14.80 -14.91
N GLU A 215 3.39 14.77 -13.91
CA GLU A 215 3.75 14.92 -12.51
C GLU A 215 4.48 13.68 -11.99
N ARG A 216 5.62 13.92 -11.33
CA ARG A 216 6.43 12.89 -10.66
C ARG A 216 6.63 13.29 -9.20
N CYS A 217 6.20 12.43 -8.29
CA CYS A 217 6.40 12.63 -6.86
C CYS A 217 7.20 11.49 -6.24
N ALA A 218 7.88 11.79 -5.15
CA ALA A 218 8.53 10.82 -4.27
C ALA A 218 7.94 10.93 -2.86
N VAL A 219 7.96 9.82 -2.13
CA VAL A 219 7.39 9.70 -0.79
C VAL A 219 8.47 9.20 0.15
N SER A 220 8.56 9.79 1.34
CA SER A 220 9.38 9.25 2.44
C SER A 220 8.46 8.64 3.49
N PHE A 221 8.67 7.37 3.86
CA PHE A 221 7.96 6.70 4.95
C PHE A 221 8.85 6.68 6.19
N LEU A 222 8.69 7.68 7.05
CA LEU A 222 9.54 7.93 8.21
C LEU A 222 9.05 7.15 9.43
N CYS A 223 9.90 6.35 10.07
CA CYS A 223 9.53 5.58 11.26
C CYS A 223 10.04 6.25 12.53
N VAL A 224 9.11 6.72 13.36
CA VAL A 224 9.41 7.57 14.52
C VAL A 224 8.71 7.01 15.75
N SER A 225 9.36 7.09 16.92
CA SER A 225 8.72 6.85 18.21
C SER A 225 8.76 8.06 19.13
N THR A 226 7.81 8.15 20.07
CA THR A 226 7.85 9.14 21.16
C THR A 226 9.08 8.90 22.06
N GLY A 227 9.80 9.97 22.39
CA GLY A 227 10.85 9.96 23.41
C GLY A 227 10.30 10.16 24.84
N GLY A 228 11.18 10.00 25.83
CA GLY A 228 10.88 10.22 27.26
C GLY A 228 10.65 8.94 28.07
N SER A 229 10.74 9.08 29.39
CA SER A 229 10.57 8.02 30.39
C SER A 229 9.14 7.92 30.92
N GLY A 230 8.78 6.75 31.48
CA GLY A 230 7.56 6.57 32.28
C GLY A 230 6.27 6.23 31.51
N ARG A 231 6.31 6.02 30.19
CA ARG A 231 5.16 5.53 29.40
C ARG A 231 5.59 4.57 28.28
N PRO A 232 4.73 3.64 27.84
CA PRO A 232 5.00 2.79 26.68
C PRO A 232 5.19 3.67 25.44
N ARG A 233 6.36 3.54 24.81
CA ARG A 233 6.71 4.27 23.59
C ARG A 233 5.75 3.91 22.46
N ARG A 234 5.20 4.94 21.81
CA ARG A 234 4.34 4.81 20.63
C ARG A 234 5.20 4.85 19.38
N VAL A 235 4.93 4.01 18.39
CA VAL A 235 5.71 3.95 17.14
C VAL A 235 4.79 4.16 15.94
N GLN A 236 5.12 5.13 15.08
CA GLN A 236 4.34 5.42 13.88
C GLN A 236 5.21 5.46 12.62
N LEU A 237 4.54 5.22 11.49
CA LEU A 237 5.08 5.42 10.15
C LEU A 237 4.37 6.63 9.55
N LEU A 238 5.12 7.71 9.30
CA LEU A 238 4.62 8.96 8.75
C LEU A 238 4.91 8.99 7.24
N PRO A 239 3.90 9.12 6.37
CA PRO A 239 4.11 9.38 4.96
C PRO A 239 4.40 10.87 4.76
N LEU A 240 5.43 11.17 3.98
CA LEU A 240 5.96 12.52 3.76
C LEU A 240 6.12 12.78 2.27
N GLY A 241 5.63 13.94 1.84
CA GLY A 241 5.67 14.40 0.46
C GLY A 241 4.42 15.21 0.15
N ILE A 242 4.46 15.96 -0.95
CA ILE A 242 3.38 16.82 -1.42
C ILE A 242 3.13 16.58 -2.91
N ALA A 243 1.95 16.94 -3.42
CA ALA A 243 1.70 17.08 -4.85
C ALA A 243 2.07 18.49 -5.36
N GLU A 244 2.08 18.71 -6.68
CA GLU A 244 2.46 20.01 -7.30
C GLU A 244 1.58 21.20 -6.87
N ASP A 245 0.33 20.91 -6.50
CA ASP A 245 -0.65 21.84 -5.92
C ASP A 245 -0.41 22.13 -4.42
N GLY A 246 0.52 21.42 -3.78
CA GLY A 246 0.84 21.51 -2.36
C GLY A 246 -0.04 20.62 -1.46
N ASP A 247 -0.96 19.85 -2.03
CA ASP A 247 -1.84 18.96 -1.27
C ASP A 247 -1.09 17.72 -0.71
N ASP A 248 -1.70 17.12 0.31
CA ASP A 248 -1.25 15.82 0.84
C ASP A 248 -1.35 14.73 -0.23
N LEU A 249 -0.30 13.91 -0.34
CA LEU A 249 -0.21 12.89 -1.39
C LEU A 249 -1.32 11.83 -1.32
N GLU A 250 -1.85 11.46 -0.15
CA GLU A 250 -2.99 10.52 -0.10
C GLU A 250 -4.24 11.15 -0.73
N ALA A 251 -4.48 12.45 -0.50
CA ALA A 251 -5.56 13.20 -1.11
C ALA A 251 -5.35 13.36 -2.64
N ALA A 252 -4.14 13.70 -3.08
CA ALA A 252 -3.79 13.86 -4.49
C ALA A 252 -3.98 12.57 -5.31
N PHE A 253 -3.85 11.39 -4.69
CA PHE A 253 -4.16 10.08 -5.28
C PHE A 253 -5.59 9.59 -5.00
N GLY A 254 -6.53 10.50 -4.67
CA GLY A 254 -7.95 10.17 -4.48
C GLY A 254 -8.23 9.24 -3.28
N GLY A 255 -7.38 9.29 -2.24
CA GLY A 255 -7.48 8.45 -1.05
C GLY A 255 -6.94 7.02 -1.19
N HIS A 256 -6.49 6.62 -2.39
CA HIS A 256 -6.01 5.26 -2.68
C HIS A 256 -4.66 5.25 -3.40
N PRO A 257 -3.59 5.80 -2.78
CA PRO A 257 -2.28 5.87 -3.40
C PRO A 257 -1.67 4.49 -3.71
N PRO A 258 -0.73 4.37 -4.67
CA PRO A 258 -0.12 3.11 -5.07
C PRO A 258 0.52 2.32 -3.92
N TRP A 259 1.02 3.01 -2.88
CA TRP A 259 1.66 2.42 -1.71
C TRP A 259 0.70 2.01 -0.57
N SER A 260 -0.58 2.35 -0.65
CA SER A 260 -1.59 2.20 0.43
C SER A 260 -1.58 0.82 1.12
N GLU A 261 -1.57 -0.28 0.37
CA GLU A 261 -1.51 -1.64 0.94
C GLU A 261 -0.20 -1.94 1.69
N ALA A 262 0.94 -1.49 1.16
CA ALA A 262 2.26 -1.71 1.76
C ALA A 262 2.40 -0.89 3.06
N PHE A 263 1.95 0.37 3.02
CA PHE A 263 1.86 1.27 4.17
C PHE A 263 0.91 0.73 5.24
N ALA A 264 -0.29 0.27 4.87
CA ALA A 264 -1.26 -0.33 5.78
C ALA A 264 -0.78 -1.68 6.36
N TRP A 265 0.07 -2.44 5.65
CA TRP A 265 0.76 -3.58 6.26
C TRP A 265 1.79 -3.12 7.30
N ALA A 266 2.67 -2.17 6.95
CA ALA A 266 3.74 -1.73 7.84
C ALA A 266 3.18 -1.15 9.15
N ARG A 267 2.15 -0.29 9.07
CA ARG A 267 1.45 0.25 10.25
C ARG A 267 0.85 -0.83 11.16
N ARG A 268 0.35 -1.94 10.60
CA ARG A 268 -0.16 -3.06 11.40
C ARG A 268 0.97 -3.78 12.13
N ALA A 269 2.10 -4.02 11.46
CA ALA A 269 3.28 -4.64 12.07
C ALA A 269 3.89 -3.75 13.17
N LEU A 270 4.00 -2.43 12.95
CA LEU A 270 4.43 -1.48 13.99
C LEU A 270 3.51 -1.52 15.22
N ALA A 271 2.19 -1.55 15.01
CA ALA A 271 1.24 -1.66 16.11
C ALA A 271 1.32 -2.99 16.88
N GLU A 272 1.87 -4.05 16.29
CA GLU A 272 2.16 -5.32 16.98
C GLU A 272 3.46 -5.23 17.80
N ILE A 273 4.48 -4.54 17.29
CA ILE A 273 5.73 -4.24 18.00
C ILE A 273 5.44 -3.34 19.21
N GLU A 274 4.65 -2.27 19.04
CA GLU A 274 4.21 -1.38 20.12
C GLU A 274 3.48 -2.17 21.23
N ARG A 275 2.52 -3.02 20.84
CA ARG A 275 1.80 -3.89 21.79
C ARG A 275 2.71 -4.92 22.46
N ALA A 276 3.79 -5.36 21.82
CA ALA A 276 4.76 -6.28 22.43
C ALA A 276 5.66 -5.54 23.43
N ALA A 277 6.22 -4.39 23.04
CA ALA A 277 7.05 -3.56 23.90
C ALA A 277 6.29 -3.12 25.16
N ALA A 278 5.01 -2.73 25.03
CA ALA A 278 4.16 -2.35 26.15
C ALA A 278 3.97 -3.48 27.19
N ARG A 279 4.01 -4.77 26.79
CA ARG A 279 3.94 -5.92 27.73
C ARG A 279 5.26 -6.23 28.43
N HIS A 280 6.35 -5.59 28.02
CA HIS A 280 7.68 -5.73 28.63
C HIS A 280 8.12 -4.43 29.34
N ALA A 281 7.23 -3.44 29.45
CA ALA A 281 7.50 -2.14 30.05
C ALA A 281 7.26 -2.11 31.58
N ASP A 282 6.97 -3.26 32.20
CA ASP A 282 6.72 -3.37 33.64
C ASP A 282 7.98 -3.00 34.44
N GLY A 283 7.93 -1.85 35.13
CA GLY A 283 8.83 -1.49 36.24
C GLY A 283 10.12 -0.74 35.89
N ALA A 284 10.54 -0.63 34.63
CA ALA A 284 11.81 0.02 34.28
C ALA A 284 11.64 1.19 33.29
N ALA A 285 12.14 2.37 33.66
CA ALA A 285 12.24 3.55 32.80
C ALA A 285 13.37 3.40 31.76
N ALA A 286 13.24 2.43 30.85
CA ALA A 286 14.23 2.16 29.81
C ALA A 286 14.39 3.34 28.84
N GLN A 287 15.61 3.84 28.69
CA GLN A 287 15.99 4.78 27.63
C GLN A 287 16.12 4.03 26.31
N GLY A 288 15.01 3.78 25.62
CA GLY A 288 15.01 3.13 24.31
C GLY A 288 13.78 2.27 24.07
N LEU A 289 13.64 1.77 22.85
CA LEU A 289 12.91 0.52 22.64
C LEU A 289 13.83 -0.65 23.00
N PRO A 290 13.32 -1.75 23.59
CA PRO A 290 14.12 -2.95 23.81
C PRO A 290 14.75 -3.43 22.51
N GLU A 291 15.99 -3.92 22.55
CA GLU A 291 16.73 -4.39 21.36
C GLU A 291 15.92 -5.37 20.47
N PRO A 292 15.17 -6.35 21.02
CA PRO A 292 14.32 -7.23 20.21
C PRO A 292 13.15 -6.53 19.50
N ALA A 293 12.74 -5.34 19.98
CA ALA A 293 11.77 -4.49 19.31
C ALA A 293 12.43 -3.65 18.21
N ALA A 294 13.62 -3.08 18.46
CA ALA A 294 14.39 -2.34 17.46
C ALA A 294 14.77 -3.22 16.24
N ALA A 295 15.27 -4.44 16.47
CA ALA A 295 15.55 -5.39 15.39
C ALA A 295 14.29 -5.73 14.55
N ARG A 296 13.12 -5.83 15.20
CA ARG A 296 11.83 -6.03 14.51
C ARG A 296 11.39 -4.81 13.71
N LEU A 297 11.67 -3.58 14.17
CA LEU A 297 11.38 -2.35 13.42
C LEU A 297 12.16 -2.33 12.10
N GLN A 298 13.45 -2.65 12.13
CA GLN A 298 14.28 -2.74 10.92
C GLN A 298 13.71 -3.76 9.92
N GLY A 299 13.34 -4.95 10.39
CA GLY A 299 12.67 -5.96 9.57
C GLY A 299 11.32 -5.51 8.98
N VAL A 300 10.60 -4.58 9.65
CA VAL A 300 9.40 -3.94 9.09
C VAL A 300 9.74 -2.97 7.97
N LEU A 301 10.80 -2.15 8.11
CA LEU A 301 11.21 -1.18 7.08
C LEU A 301 11.71 -1.89 5.80
N GLU A 302 12.59 -2.87 5.92
CA GLU A 302 12.94 -3.73 4.78
C GLU A 302 11.70 -4.46 4.20
N GLY A 303 10.77 -4.87 5.06
CA GLY A 303 9.52 -5.51 4.66
C GLY A 303 8.58 -4.57 3.89
N LEU A 304 8.65 -3.27 4.15
CA LEU A 304 7.94 -2.21 3.44
C LEU A 304 8.60 -1.97 2.09
N GLU A 305 9.91 -1.75 2.08
CA GLU A 305 10.73 -1.56 0.88
C GLU A 305 10.48 -2.68 -0.15
N ARG A 306 10.65 -3.94 0.27
CA ARG A 306 10.40 -5.12 -0.58
C ARG A 306 8.96 -5.19 -1.11
N ARG A 307 7.96 -4.66 -0.39
CA ARG A 307 6.57 -4.64 -0.86
C ARG A 307 6.32 -3.56 -1.89
N LEU A 308 6.86 -2.36 -1.68
CA LEU A 308 6.79 -1.25 -2.64
C LEU A 308 7.40 -1.66 -3.99
N GLN A 309 8.58 -2.31 -3.98
CA GLN A 309 9.19 -2.89 -5.19
C GLN A 309 8.34 -4.00 -5.85
N ARG A 310 7.79 -4.94 -5.06
CA ARG A 310 7.09 -6.13 -5.59
C ARG A 310 5.76 -5.80 -6.26
N ARG A 311 4.98 -4.86 -5.71
CA ARG A 311 3.65 -4.48 -6.23
C ARG A 311 3.75 -4.04 -7.70
N GLU A 312 4.70 -3.17 -8.00
CA GLU A 312 4.89 -2.63 -9.36
C GLU A 312 5.43 -3.66 -10.35
N ARG A 313 6.33 -4.55 -9.92
CA ARG A 313 6.75 -5.72 -10.74
C ARG A 313 5.55 -6.62 -11.08
N ALA A 314 4.60 -6.79 -10.16
CA ALA A 314 3.38 -7.57 -10.41
C ALA A 314 2.39 -6.85 -11.33
N THR A 315 2.17 -5.54 -11.13
CA THR A 315 1.34 -4.70 -12.02
C THR A 315 1.86 -4.74 -13.45
N ARG A 316 3.17 -4.58 -13.68
CA ARG A 316 3.79 -4.69 -15.02
C ARG A 316 3.62 -6.06 -15.67
N ARG A 317 3.76 -7.15 -14.91
CA ARG A 317 3.54 -8.50 -15.45
C ARG A 317 2.10 -8.68 -15.91
N ARG A 318 1.13 -8.09 -15.19
CA ARG A 318 -0.30 -8.13 -15.57
C ARG A 318 -0.60 -7.28 -16.81
N THR A 319 -0.04 -6.08 -16.95
CA THR A 319 -0.24 -5.25 -18.15
C THR A 319 0.41 -5.88 -19.37
N ARG A 320 1.67 -6.31 -19.27
CA ARG A 320 2.35 -7.03 -20.36
C ARG A 320 1.61 -8.30 -20.78
N HIS A 321 1.13 -9.12 -19.84
CA HIS A 321 0.33 -10.31 -20.18
C HIS A 321 -1.09 -9.97 -20.69
N ALA A 322 -1.60 -8.76 -20.49
CA ALA A 322 -2.82 -8.29 -21.15
C ALA A 322 -2.55 -7.77 -22.57
N GLU A 323 -1.41 -7.12 -22.80
CA GLU A 323 -0.93 -6.71 -24.12
C GLU A 323 -0.55 -7.89 -25.00
N ASP A 324 0.17 -8.87 -24.44
CA ASP A 324 0.58 -10.07 -25.15
C ASP A 324 -0.64 -10.96 -25.45
N ARG A 325 -1.61 -11.12 -24.53
CA ARG A 325 -2.91 -11.74 -24.88
C ARG A 325 -3.70 -10.95 -25.94
N ARG A 326 -3.56 -9.61 -26.03
CA ARG A 326 -4.14 -8.80 -27.13
C ARG A 326 -3.39 -8.95 -28.46
N LYS A 327 -2.16 -9.45 -28.46
CA LYS A 327 -1.41 -9.84 -29.67
C LYS A 327 -1.73 -11.28 -30.07
N GLU A 328 -1.73 -12.21 -29.11
CA GLU A 328 -2.03 -13.64 -29.30
C GLU A 328 -3.50 -13.90 -29.68
N ALA A 329 -4.45 -13.11 -29.18
CA ALA A 329 -5.86 -13.21 -29.55
C ALA A 329 -6.18 -12.64 -30.95
N ARG A 330 -5.19 -12.16 -31.71
CA ARG A 330 -5.37 -11.77 -33.11
C ARG A 330 -5.53 -13.04 -33.95
N PRO A 331 -6.59 -13.16 -34.78
CA PRO A 331 -6.81 -14.36 -35.57
C PRO A 331 -5.93 -14.36 -36.84
N THR A 332 -4.62 -14.26 -36.70
CA THR A 332 -3.67 -14.25 -37.83
C THR A 332 -3.63 -15.59 -38.56
N GLY A 333 -3.64 -16.71 -37.83
CA GLY A 333 -3.65 -18.05 -38.42
C GLY A 333 -4.90 -18.40 -39.25
N MET A 334 -6.00 -17.65 -39.09
CA MET A 334 -7.19 -17.80 -39.93
C MET A 334 -7.18 -16.93 -41.19
N ALA A 335 -6.20 -16.01 -41.35
CA ALA A 335 -6.24 -15.01 -42.40
C ALA A 335 -6.14 -15.59 -43.82
N LEU A 336 -5.31 -16.64 -44.02
CA LEU A 336 -5.21 -17.32 -45.32
C LEU A 336 -6.43 -18.22 -45.58
N PRO A 337 -6.87 -19.11 -44.66
CA PRO A 337 -8.13 -19.86 -44.83
C PRO A 337 -9.35 -18.98 -45.07
N ASP A 338 -9.46 -17.84 -44.39
CA ASP A 338 -10.58 -16.91 -44.58
C ASP A 338 -10.47 -16.14 -45.91
N LEU A 339 -9.27 -15.88 -46.45
CA LEU A 339 -9.10 -15.27 -47.79
C LEU A 339 -9.41 -16.25 -48.92
N GLU A 340 -9.07 -17.52 -48.73
CA GLU A 340 -9.35 -18.60 -49.69
C GLU A 340 -10.85 -18.92 -49.73
N SER A 341 -11.51 -19.01 -48.57
CA SER A 341 -12.93 -19.37 -48.46
C SER A 341 -13.91 -18.20 -48.54
N ALA A 342 -13.48 -16.95 -48.34
CA ALA A 342 -14.38 -15.80 -48.47
C ALA A 342 -14.87 -15.64 -49.93
N PRO A 343 -16.19 -15.49 -50.16
CA PRO A 343 -16.72 -15.15 -51.48
C PRO A 343 -16.32 -13.71 -51.86
N ASN A 344 -16.37 -13.38 -53.15
CA ASN A 344 -15.79 -12.13 -53.67
C ASN A 344 -16.41 -10.87 -53.04
N GLU A 345 -17.69 -10.91 -52.68
CA GLU A 345 -18.43 -9.83 -52.01
C GLU A 345 -17.92 -9.54 -50.59
N ARG A 346 -17.17 -10.48 -49.99
CA ARG A 346 -16.53 -10.36 -48.68
C ARG A 346 -15.03 -10.04 -48.77
N VAL A 347 -14.50 -9.82 -49.98
CA VAL A 347 -13.16 -9.28 -50.23
C VAL A 347 -13.29 -7.86 -50.77
N LEU A 348 -12.88 -6.90 -49.96
CA LEU A 348 -13.11 -5.48 -50.18
C LEU A 348 -11.77 -4.74 -50.35
N ARG A 349 -11.81 -3.53 -50.91
CA ARG A 349 -10.67 -2.63 -51.00
C ARG A 349 -10.93 -1.35 -50.20
N ASP A 350 -9.96 -0.98 -49.37
CA ASP A 350 -9.84 0.33 -48.73
C ASP A 350 -8.96 1.21 -49.63
N GLU A 351 -9.61 1.95 -50.54
CA GLU A 351 -8.94 2.82 -51.52
C GLU A 351 -8.08 3.91 -50.85
N ARG A 352 -8.43 4.35 -49.64
CA ARG A 352 -7.67 5.39 -48.91
C ARG A 352 -6.32 4.89 -48.42
N ARG A 353 -6.13 3.57 -48.33
CA ARG A 353 -4.92 2.95 -47.75
C ARG A 353 -4.22 1.98 -48.68
N GLY A 354 -4.77 1.70 -49.87
CA GLY A 354 -4.24 0.66 -50.75
C GLY A 354 -4.30 -0.73 -50.12
N THR A 355 -5.26 -1.01 -49.25
CA THR A 355 -5.32 -2.30 -48.53
C THR A 355 -6.54 -3.12 -48.90
N TRP A 356 -6.33 -4.43 -48.99
CA TRP A 356 -7.37 -5.43 -49.13
C TRP A 356 -7.93 -5.81 -47.76
N ILE A 357 -9.24 -5.95 -47.66
CA ILE A 357 -9.98 -6.23 -46.44
C ILE A 357 -10.80 -7.50 -46.66
N VAL A 358 -10.46 -8.57 -45.95
CA VAL A 358 -11.18 -9.85 -46.01
C VAL A 358 -12.06 -10.00 -44.78
N LEU A 359 -13.36 -10.17 -44.99
CA LEU A 359 -14.35 -10.34 -43.92
C LEU A 359 -14.53 -11.83 -43.58
N GLY A 360 -13.72 -12.35 -42.66
CA GLY A 360 -13.87 -13.70 -42.11
C GLY A 360 -15.03 -13.85 -41.11
N ASP A 361 -15.26 -15.07 -40.62
CA ASP A 361 -16.42 -15.36 -39.77
C ASP A 361 -16.33 -14.79 -38.35
N ARG A 362 -17.48 -14.68 -37.67
CA ARG A 362 -17.57 -14.16 -36.28
C ARG A 362 -16.91 -12.76 -36.14
N GLY A 363 -17.06 -11.92 -37.17
CA GLY A 363 -16.55 -10.56 -37.21
C GLY A 363 -15.03 -10.45 -37.38
N ARG A 364 -14.33 -11.51 -37.81
CA ARG A 364 -12.91 -11.43 -38.16
C ARG A 364 -12.72 -10.56 -39.40
N VAL A 365 -11.70 -9.72 -39.38
CA VAL A 365 -11.32 -8.87 -40.50
C VAL A 365 -9.80 -8.91 -40.65
N HIS A 366 -9.35 -9.32 -41.83
CA HIS A 366 -7.93 -9.44 -42.18
C HIS A 366 -7.57 -8.35 -43.18
N VAL A 367 -6.45 -7.68 -42.94
CA VAL A 367 -5.98 -6.56 -43.76
C VAL A 367 -4.69 -6.97 -44.44
N PHE A 368 -4.69 -7.04 -45.77
CA PHE A 368 -3.51 -7.29 -46.59
C PHE A 368 -3.10 -6.02 -47.33
N ASN A 369 -1.81 -5.83 -47.59
CA ASN A 369 -1.32 -4.74 -48.44
C ASN A 369 -1.39 -5.11 -49.95
N GLU A 370 -1.01 -4.19 -50.83
CA GLU A 370 -0.95 -4.43 -52.29
C GLU A 370 0.05 -5.52 -52.70
N SER A 371 1.02 -5.81 -51.82
CA SER A 371 1.97 -6.93 -51.97
C SER A 371 1.38 -8.30 -51.59
N ALA A 372 0.11 -8.36 -51.15
CA ALA A 372 -0.56 -9.52 -50.57
C ALA A 372 0.02 -10.00 -49.22
N LYS A 373 0.79 -9.15 -48.51
CA LYS A 373 1.30 -9.45 -47.17
C LYS A 373 0.27 -9.07 -46.10
N LEU A 374 0.06 -9.94 -45.11
CA LEU A 374 -0.87 -9.70 -44.00
C LEU A 374 -0.31 -8.60 -43.10
N VAL A 375 -1.04 -7.49 -42.98
CA VAL A 375 -0.68 -6.34 -42.14
C VAL A 375 -1.27 -6.51 -40.73
N THR A 376 -2.53 -6.93 -40.61
CA THR A 376 -3.17 -7.16 -39.31
C THR A 376 -4.42 -8.02 -39.42
N SER A 377 -4.82 -8.64 -38.31
CA SER A 377 -6.09 -9.36 -38.15
C SER A 377 -6.79 -8.85 -36.89
N ILE A 378 -8.03 -8.39 -37.03
CA ILE A 378 -8.82 -7.70 -35.99
C ILE A 378 -10.22 -8.36 -35.92
N ARG A 379 -10.90 -8.26 -34.78
CA ARG A 379 -12.35 -8.54 -34.70
C ARG A 379 -13.14 -7.24 -34.59
N TYR A 380 -14.13 -7.06 -35.45
CA TYR A 380 -15.12 -5.99 -35.38
C TYR A 380 -16.49 -6.56 -34.99
N SER A 381 -17.33 -5.75 -34.36
CA SER A 381 -18.76 -6.09 -34.23
C SER A 381 -19.49 -5.89 -35.57
N PRO A 382 -20.57 -6.62 -35.86
CA PRO A 382 -21.31 -6.47 -37.13
C PRO A 382 -21.72 -5.00 -37.43
N PRO A 383 -22.26 -4.22 -36.46
CA PRO A 383 -22.59 -2.80 -36.70
C PRO A 383 -21.37 -1.89 -36.95
N ALA A 384 -20.14 -2.35 -36.72
CA ALA A 384 -18.93 -1.61 -37.07
C ALA A 384 -18.43 -1.96 -38.49
N ILE A 385 -18.85 -3.10 -39.06
CA ILE A 385 -18.58 -3.50 -40.45
C ILE A 385 -19.61 -2.82 -41.36
N GLU A 386 -20.90 -2.93 -41.03
CA GLU A 386 -22.02 -2.28 -41.76
C GLU A 386 -21.76 -0.78 -41.97
N ARG A 387 -21.49 -0.04 -40.89
CA ARG A 387 -21.17 1.40 -40.96
C ARG A 387 -19.93 1.76 -41.79
N ARG A 388 -19.04 0.81 -42.13
CA ARG A 388 -17.88 1.05 -43.00
C ARG A 388 -18.22 0.81 -44.48
N LEU A 389 -19.11 -0.14 -44.74
CA LEU A 389 -19.71 -0.39 -46.05
C LEU A 389 -20.63 0.77 -46.44
N GLU A 390 -21.58 1.16 -45.58
CA GLU A 390 -22.51 2.28 -45.79
C GLU A 390 -21.79 3.61 -46.10
N ARG A 391 -20.66 3.85 -45.44
CA ARG A 391 -19.84 5.07 -45.63
C ARG A 391 -18.92 4.99 -46.86
N GLY A 392 -18.99 3.93 -47.65
CA GLY A 392 -18.15 3.72 -48.84
C GLY A 392 -16.65 3.66 -48.56
N VAL A 393 -16.24 3.40 -47.31
CA VAL A 393 -14.82 3.33 -46.91
C VAL A 393 -14.19 2.03 -47.40
N TRP A 394 -14.98 0.96 -47.41
CA TRP A 394 -14.63 -0.31 -48.02
C TRP A 394 -15.57 -0.57 -49.19
N LYS A 395 -15.00 -0.77 -50.37
CA LYS A 395 -15.75 -1.06 -51.61
C LYS A 395 -15.50 -2.51 -52.05
N PRO A 396 -16.41 -3.15 -52.79
CA PRO A 396 -16.14 -4.45 -53.40
C PRO A 396 -14.83 -4.45 -54.19
N GLY A 397 -14.03 -5.52 -54.05
CA GLY A 397 -12.85 -5.72 -54.87
C GLY A 397 -13.21 -6.07 -56.32
N ASP A 398 -12.35 -5.69 -57.27
CA ASP A 398 -12.43 -6.23 -58.63
C ASP A 398 -12.15 -7.75 -58.62
N PRO A 399 -12.98 -8.60 -59.27
CA PRO A 399 -12.80 -10.05 -59.26
C PRO A 399 -11.41 -10.52 -59.73
N GLY A 400 -10.86 -9.93 -60.79
CA GLY A 400 -9.53 -10.29 -61.30
C GLY A 400 -8.41 -9.96 -60.32
N ALA A 401 -8.55 -8.82 -59.64
CA ALA A 401 -7.63 -8.40 -58.58
C ALA A 401 -7.77 -9.23 -57.29
N ILE A 402 -8.98 -9.68 -56.93
CA ILE A 402 -9.22 -10.62 -55.82
C ILE A 402 -8.53 -11.96 -56.09
N ASP A 403 -8.63 -12.50 -57.31
CA ASP A 403 -7.97 -13.75 -57.65
C ASP A 403 -6.44 -13.61 -57.71
N ALA A 404 -5.93 -12.44 -58.11
CA ALA A 404 -4.52 -12.12 -57.99
C ALA A 404 -4.05 -12.04 -56.53
N LEU A 405 -4.88 -11.50 -55.62
CA LEU A 405 -4.62 -11.51 -54.17
C LEU A 405 -4.57 -12.94 -53.63
N ARG A 406 -5.58 -13.78 -53.92
CA ARG A 406 -5.62 -15.19 -53.48
C ARG A 406 -4.39 -15.99 -53.92
N ARG A 407 -3.93 -15.83 -55.17
CA ARG A 407 -2.71 -16.50 -55.66
C ARG A 407 -1.42 -15.99 -55.00
N ARG A 408 -1.34 -14.70 -54.65
CA ARG A 408 -0.11 -14.08 -54.11
C ARG A 408 0.03 -14.20 -52.60
N ALA A 409 -1.06 -14.18 -51.84
CA ALA A 409 -1.03 -14.12 -50.38
C ALA A 409 -0.32 -15.30 -49.68
N PRO A 410 -0.45 -16.57 -50.14
CA PRO A 410 0.29 -17.69 -49.56
C PRO A 410 1.81 -17.54 -49.75
N VAL A 411 2.25 -17.17 -50.96
CA VAL A 411 3.66 -16.96 -51.29
C VAL A 411 4.26 -15.79 -50.50
N ALA A 412 3.52 -14.68 -50.39
CA ALA A 412 3.93 -13.49 -49.66
C ALA A 412 4.06 -13.71 -48.13
N GLN A 413 3.37 -14.71 -47.58
CA GLN A 413 3.50 -15.12 -46.17
C GLN A 413 4.66 -16.10 -45.98
N ALA A 414 4.79 -17.10 -46.85
CA ALA A 414 5.89 -18.08 -46.76
C ALA A 414 7.28 -17.41 -46.81
N GLY A 415 7.46 -16.39 -47.66
CA GLY A 415 8.71 -15.61 -47.71
C GLY A 415 8.97 -14.79 -46.43
N ALA A 416 7.93 -14.36 -45.73
CA ALA A 416 8.05 -13.53 -44.53
C ALA A 416 8.42 -14.32 -43.26
N GLU A 417 8.13 -15.61 -43.23
CA GLU A 417 8.50 -16.51 -42.12
C GLU A 417 9.94 -17.04 -42.25
N GLY A 418 10.51 -16.99 -43.46
CA GLY A 418 11.91 -17.39 -43.73
C GLY A 418 12.97 -16.36 -43.34
N GLU A 419 12.65 -15.06 -43.39
CA GLU A 419 13.58 -13.96 -43.01
C GLU A 419 13.64 -13.72 -41.48
N GLY A 420 12.89 -14.48 -40.69
CA GLY A 420 12.69 -14.26 -39.24
C GLY A 420 13.29 -15.33 -38.32
N ARG A 421 14.28 -16.11 -38.78
CA ARG A 421 14.99 -17.12 -37.99
C ARG A 421 16.47 -16.83 -37.86
#